data_AF-H8ZVZ1-F1
#
_entry.id   AF-H8ZVZ1-F1
#
_cell.length_a   1.000
_cell.length_b   1.000
_cell.length_c   1.000
_cell.angle_alpha   90.00
_cell.angle_beta   90.00
_cell.angle_gamma   90.00
#
_symmetry.space_group_name_H-M   'P 1'
#
loop_
_entity.id
_entity.type
_entity.pdbx_description
1 polymer ?
#
loop_
_entity_poly.entity_id
_entity_poly.type
_entity_poly.pdbx_seq_one_letter_code
_entity_poly.pdbx_strand_id
1 'polypeptide(L)'
;LIHTDVTKYLYFKAVDGSFVYNKGKIHKVPATDMEALKSPLMGIFEKRRARKFFIYVQDYKENDPKTHEGMDLTRVTTRELIAKYGLDDNTVDFIGHALALHRDDNYLNEPALDTVKRMKLYAESLAR
;
A
#
# COMPACT_ATOMS: atom_id res chain seq x y z
N LEU A 1 16.77 -16.30 7.95
CA LEU A 1 17.20 -15.61 9.19
C LEU A 1 16.59 -16.25 10.43
N ILE A 2 15.28 -16.12 10.67
CA ILE A 2 14.63 -16.74 11.86
C ILE A 2 14.73 -18.28 11.79
N HIS A 3 14.31 -18.89 10.67
CA HIS A 3 14.34 -20.35 10.49
C HIS A 3 15.72 -21.01 10.65
N THR A 4 16.79 -20.23 10.51
CA THR A 4 18.18 -20.71 10.56
C THR A 4 18.89 -20.28 11.84
N ASP A 5 18.17 -19.72 12.83
CA ASP A 5 18.70 -19.21 14.11
C ASP A 5 19.79 -18.13 14.00
N VAL A 6 20.00 -17.56 12.81
CA VAL A 6 21.03 -16.53 12.58
C VAL A 6 20.73 -15.23 13.34
N THR A 7 19.46 -14.99 13.70
CA THR A 7 19.04 -13.84 14.52
C THR A 7 19.65 -13.84 15.92
N LYS A 8 20.23 -14.97 16.39
CA LYS A 8 21.01 -15.01 17.64
C LYS A 8 22.32 -14.20 17.55
N TYR A 9 22.79 -13.91 16.34
CA TYR A 9 24.06 -13.20 16.08
C TYR A 9 23.87 -11.81 15.48
N LEU A 10 22.62 -11.39 15.24
CA LEU A 10 22.30 -10.12 14.59
C LEU A 10 21.30 -9.35 15.44
N TYR A 11 21.60 -8.08 15.69
CA TYR A 11 20.70 -7.14 16.35
C TYR A 11 20.09 -6.22 15.30
N PHE A 12 18.76 -6.14 15.30
CA PHE A 12 18.01 -5.27 14.41
C PHE A 12 17.43 -4.11 15.20
N LYS A 13 17.51 -2.92 14.64
CA LYS A 13 16.79 -1.73 15.12
C LYS A 13 15.78 -1.34 14.06
N ALA A 14 14.56 -1.02 14.49
CA ALA A 14 13.55 -0.48 13.59
C ALA A 14 14.04 0.83 12.97
N VAL A 15 13.70 1.03 11.70
CA VAL A 15 13.87 2.31 11.01
C VAL A 15 12.77 3.25 11.51
N ASP A 16 13.13 4.50 11.84
CA ASP A 16 12.17 5.45 12.45
C ASP A 16 11.02 5.87 11.50
N GLY A 17 11.22 5.75 10.19
CA GLY A 17 10.17 6.02 9.22
C GLY A 17 10.61 5.90 7.76
N SER A 18 9.61 5.84 6.89
CA SER A 18 9.76 5.91 5.43
C SER A 18 9.14 7.21 4.92
N PHE A 19 9.81 7.85 3.96
CA PHE A 19 9.44 9.15 3.42
C PHE A 19 9.43 9.12 1.90
N VAL A 20 8.49 9.85 1.29
CA VAL A 20 8.37 10.04 -0.16
C VAL A 20 8.61 11.49 -0.51
N TYR A 21 9.29 11.73 -1.63
CA TYR A 21 9.48 13.05 -2.19
C TYR A 21 8.28 13.42 -3.08
N ASN A 22 7.65 14.55 -2.82
CA ASN A 22 6.58 15.09 -3.64
C ASN A 22 6.75 16.62 -3.75
N LYS A 23 6.87 17.14 -4.98
CA LYS A 23 6.88 18.58 -5.29
C LYS A 23 7.83 19.40 -4.39
N GLY A 24 9.08 18.96 -4.24
CA GLY A 24 10.11 19.69 -3.49
C GLY A 24 10.10 19.47 -1.98
N LYS A 25 9.23 18.59 -1.46
CA LYS A 25 9.13 18.29 -0.04
C LYS A 25 9.13 16.80 0.23
N ILE A 26 9.67 16.42 1.38
CA ILE A 26 9.60 15.05 1.89
C ILE A 26 8.41 14.91 2.83
N HIS A 27 7.69 13.79 2.71
CA HIS A 27 6.51 13.50 3.51
C HIS A 27 6.56 12.06 4.01
N LYS A 28 6.10 11.82 5.24
CA LYS A 28 5.98 10.45 5.77
C LYS A 28 4.99 9.67 4.91
N VAL A 29 5.36 8.45 4.52
CA VAL A 29 4.48 7.55 3.75
C VAL A 29 3.35 7.07 4.67
N PRO A 30 2.07 7.28 4.30
CA PRO A 30 0.95 6.79 5.10
C PRO A 30 0.75 5.29 4.86
N ALA A 31 0.79 4.49 5.92
CA ALA A 31 0.67 3.04 5.82
C ALA A 31 -0.69 2.48 6.27
N THR A 32 -1.45 3.29 7.01
CA THR A 32 -2.72 2.92 7.63
C THR A 32 -3.82 3.91 7.26
N ASP A 33 -5.07 3.52 7.47
CA ASP A 33 -6.23 4.36 7.19
C ASP A 33 -6.20 5.68 8.00
N MET A 34 -5.74 5.61 9.26
CA MET A 34 -5.56 6.76 10.15
C MET A 34 -4.40 7.67 9.73
N GLU A 35 -3.29 7.11 9.24
CA GLU A 35 -2.19 7.91 8.70
C GLU A 35 -2.57 8.58 7.37
N ALA A 36 -3.34 7.89 6.52
CA ALA A 36 -3.85 8.46 5.27
C ALA A 36 -4.70 9.72 5.53
N LEU A 37 -5.54 9.72 6.57
CA LEU A 37 -6.32 10.89 6.98
C LEU A 37 -5.46 12.08 7.45
N LYS A 38 -4.30 11.81 8.07
CA LYS A 38 -3.40 12.86 8.58
C LYS A 38 -2.42 13.36 7.52
N SER A 39 -2.16 12.58 6.48
CA SER A 39 -1.12 12.86 5.47
C SER A 39 -1.31 14.21 4.77
N PRO A 40 -0.29 15.06 4.62
CA PRO A 40 -0.37 16.27 3.80
C PRO A 40 -0.25 15.99 2.28
N LEU A 41 -0.01 14.74 1.86
CA LEU A 41 0.15 14.35 0.45
C LEU A 41 -1.14 14.45 -0.36
N MET A 42 -2.28 14.46 0.30
CA MET A 42 -3.60 14.36 -0.32
C MET A 42 -4.54 15.48 0.16
N GLY A 43 -5.41 15.94 -0.74
CA GLY A 43 -6.52 16.82 -0.39
C GLY A 43 -7.59 16.11 0.46
N ILE A 44 -8.50 16.88 1.08
CA ILE A 44 -9.52 16.34 2.02
C ILE A 44 -10.39 15.23 1.39
N PHE A 45 -10.81 15.39 0.15
CA PHE A 45 -11.63 14.39 -0.54
C PHE A 45 -10.84 13.15 -0.93
N GLU A 46 -9.60 13.35 -1.40
CA GLU A 46 -8.69 12.26 -1.77
C GLU A 46 -8.36 11.38 -0.57
N LYS A 47 -8.11 11.99 0.59
CA LYS A 47 -7.91 11.26 1.86
C LYS A 47 -9.05 10.30 2.19
N ARG A 48 -10.31 10.70 1.93
CA ARG A 48 -11.47 9.85 2.19
C ARG A 48 -11.52 8.66 1.22
N ARG A 49 -11.13 8.85 -0.04
CA ARG A 49 -11.03 7.78 -1.04
C ARG A 49 -9.88 6.83 -0.73
N ALA A 50 -8.69 7.38 -0.48
CA ALA A 50 -7.52 6.63 -0.06
C ALA A 50 -7.82 5.80 1.20
N ARG A 51 -8.47 6.38 2.21
CA ARG A 51 -8.89 5.65 3.41
C ARG A 51 -9.74 4.41 3.08
N LYS A 52 -10.75 4.56 2.21
CA LYS A 52 -11.60 3.43 1.78
C LYS A 52 -10.77 2.35 1.07
N PHE A 53 -9.84 2.77 0.22
CA PHE A 53 -8.93 1.85 -0.46
C PHE A 53 -8.02 1.10 0.52
N PHE A 54 -7.43 1.79 1.51
CA PHE A 54 -6.62 1.15 2.55
C PHE A 54 -7.43 0.13 3.35
N ILE A 55 -8.67 0.45 3.72
CA ILE A 55 -9.58 -0.48 4.40
C ILE A 55 -9.81 -1.72 3.53
N TYR A 56 -10.12 -1.55 2.24
CA TYR A 56 -10.28 -2.67 1.31
C TYR A 56 -9.04 -3.56 1.26
N VAL A 57 -7.85 -2.97 1.11
CA VAL A 57 -6.58 -3.73 1.08
C VAL A 57 -6.36 -4.51 2.37
N GLN A 58 -6.64 -3.92 3.53
CA GLN A 58 -6.51 -4.61 4.82
C GLN A 58 -7.52 -5.75 4.96
N ASP A 59 -8.78 -5.52 4.61
CA ASP A 59 -9.86 -6.49 4.76
C ASP A 59 -9.86 -7.59 3.69
N TYR A 60 -9.15 -7.38 2.57
CA TYR A 60 -9.06 -8.34 1.47
C TYR A 60 -8.48 -9.69 1.93
N LYS A 61 -9.23 -10.78 1.69
CA LYS A 61 -8.82 -12.15 1.97
C LYS A 61 -8.99 -12.98 0.70
N GLU A 62 -7.89 -13.54 0.21
CA GLU A 62 -7.89 -14.38 -1.02
C GLU A 62 -8.94 -15.49 -0.97
N ASN A 63 -9.10 -16.13 0.19
CA ASN A 63 -10.00 -17.26 0.38
C ASN A 63 -11.45 -16.87 0.71
N ASP A 64 -11.77 -15.57 0.82
CA ASP A 64 -13.12 -15.10 1.13
C ASP A 64 -13.64 -14.14 0.03
N PRO A 65 -14.41 -14.65 -0.95
CA PRO A 65 -14.96 -13.85 -2.05
C PRO A 65 -15.82 -12.66 -1.60
N LYS A 66 -16.37 -12.67 -0.38
CA LYS A 66 -17.16 -11.54 0.13
C LYS A 66 -16.31 -10.29 0.32
N THR A 67 -15.01 -10.46 0.57
CA THR A 67 -14.05 -9.36 0.75
C THR A 67 -13.56 -8.77 -0.57
N HIS A 68 -13.87 -9.42 -1.70
CA HIS A 68 -13.33 -9.03 -3.01
C HIS A 68 -14.10 -7.87 -3.64
N GLU A 69 -15.26 -7.50 -3.08
CA GLU A 69 -16.18 -6.49 -3.60
C GLU A 69 -16.49 -6.67 -5.11
N GLY A 70 -16.67 -7.93 -5.53
CA GLY A 70 -16.99 -8.29 -6.91
C GLY A 70 -15.81 -8.25 -7.89
N MET A 71 -14.57 -8.09 -7.42
CA MET A 71 -13.37 -8.05 -8.28
C MET A 71 -12.52 -9.30 -8.12
N ASP A 72 -12.11 -9.89 -9.23
CA ASP A 72 -11.08 -10.93 -9.23
C ASP A 72 -9.70 -10.29 -9.41
N LEU A 73 -8.96 -10.13 -8.30
CA LEU A 73 -7.63 -9.48 -8.31
C LEU A 73 -6.56 -10.27 -9.07
N THR A 74 -6.82 -11.52 -9.44
CA THR A 74 -5.93 -12.30 -10.32
C THR A 74 -6.07 -11.92 -11.79
N ARG A 75 -7.13 -11.18 -12.13
CA ARG A 75 -7.47 -10.81 -13.51
C ARG A 75 -7.56 -9.30 -13.71
N VAL A 76 -8.14 -8.59 -12.73
CA VAL A 76 -8.27 -7.14 -12.74
C VAL A 76 -6.90 -6.52 -12.56
N THR A 77 -6.58 -5.55 -13.41
CA THR A 77 -5.31 -4.83 -13.36
C THR A 77 -5.26 -3.88 -12.17
N THR A 78 -4.06 -3.55 -11.69
CA THR A 78 -3.91 -2.56 -10.60
C THR A 78 -4.56 -1.22 -10.97
N ARG A 79 -4.47 -0.80 -12.23
CA ARG A 79 -5.10 0.43 -12.75
C ARG A 79 -6.62 0.40 -12.59
N GLU A 80 -7.27 -0.70 -12.94
CA GLU A 80 -8.73 -0.85 -12.80
C GLU A 80 -9.17 -0.85 -11.34
N LEU A 81 -8.42 -1.55 -10.47
CA LEU A 81 -8.67 -1.53 -9.04
C LEU A 81 -8.61 -0.11 -8.48
N ILE A 82 -7.55 0.64 -8.81
CA ILE A 82 -7.36 2.02 -8.37
C ILE A 82 -8.48 2.94 -8.90
N ALA A 83 -8.85 2.78 -10.17
CA ALA A 83 -9.91 3.56 -10.79
C ALA A 83 -11.26 3.38 -10.07
N LYS A 84 -11.57 2.17 -9.58
CA LYS A 84 -12.78 1.91 -8.78
C LYS A 84 -12.85 2.77 -7.51
N TYR A 85 -11.72 3.04 -6.87
CA TYR A 85 -11.66 3.91 -5.69
C TYR A 85 -11.51 5.39 -6.02
N GLY A 86 -11.31 5.72 -7.30
CA GLY A 86 -11.20 7.10 -7.80
C GLY A 86 -9.99 7.84 -7.26
N LEU A 87 -8.87 7.14 -7.07
CA LEU A 87 -7.63 7.75 -6.58
C LEU A 87 -6.97 8.57 -7.69
N ASP A 88 -6.37 9.70 -7.32
CA ASP A 88 -5.63 10.56 -8.25
C ASP A 88 -4.22 10.04 -8.53
N ASP A 89 -3.61 10.49 -9.64
CA ASP A 89 -2.30 10.02 -10.09
C ASP A 89 -1.19 10.23 -9.04
N ASN A 90 -1.23 11.31 -8.27
CA ASN A 90 -0.24 11.53 -7.20
C ASN A 90 -0.38 10.51 -6.07
N THR A 91 -1.62 10.08 -5.80
CA THR A 91 -1.93 9.08 -4.79
C THR A 91 -1.52 7.69 -5.26
N VAL A 92 -1.75 7.40 -6.53
CA VAL A 92 -1.29 6.18 -7.19
C VAL A 92 0.23 6.04 -7.13
N ASP A 93 0.94 7.11 -7.45
CA ASP A 93 2.41 7.16 -7.48
C ASP A 93 3.01 6.77 -6.12
N PHE A 94 2.60 7.41 -5.01
CA PHE A 94 3.16 7.05 -3.71
C PHE A 94 2.68 5.66 -3.23
N ILE A 95 1.47 5.22 -3.57
CA ILE A 95 0.99 3.88 -3.23
C ILE A 95 1.82 2.81 -3.96
N GLY A 96 2.08 2.99 -5.25
CA GLY A 96 2.88 2.07 -6.05
C GLY A 96 4.34 2.03 -5.59
N HIS A 97 4.98 3.18 -5.51
CA HIS A 97 6.44 3.25 -5.35
C HIS A 97 6.91 3.30 -3.90
N ALA A 98 6.17 3.99 -3.02
CA ALA A 98 6.61 4.17 -1.63
C ALA A 98 5.97 3.16 -0.67
N LEU A 99 4.87 2.51 -1.06
CA LEU A 99 4.15 1.55 -0.21
C LEU A 99 4.21 0.12 -0.76
N ALA A 100 3.85 -0.09 -2.02
CA ALA A 100 4.00 -1.40 -2.68
C ALA A 100 5.43 -1.66 -3.17
N LEU A 101 6.30 -0.65 -3.16
CA LEU A 101 7.72 -0.71 -3.54
C LEU A 101 7.94 -1.22 -4.98
N HIS A 102 7.03 -0.88 -5.88
CA HIS A 102 7.22 -1.10 -7.32
C HIS A 102 8.27 -0.15 -7.86
N ARG A 103 9.10 -0.63 -8.80
CA ARG A 103 10.25 0.12 -9.34
C ARG A 103 9.88 1.05 -10.50
N ASP A 104 8.83 0.69 -11.22
CA ASP A 104 8.31 1.37 -12.40
C ASP A 104 6.80 1.15 -12.47
N ASP A 105 6.14 1.80 -13.43
CA ASP A 105 4.68 1.80 -13.58
C ASP A 105 4.10 0.55 -14.26
N ASN A 106 4.91 -0.47 -14.59
CA ASN A 106 4.41 -1.65 -15.28
C ASN A 106 3.35 -2.40 -14.44
N TYR A 107 3.46 -2.34 -13.11
CA TYR A 107 2.50 -2.92 -12.18
C TYR A 107 1.05 -2.45 -12.39
N LEU A 108 0.86 -1.25 -12.96
CA LEU A 108 -0.47 -0.72 -13.27
C LEU A 108 -1.23 -1.59 -14.25
N ASN A 109 -0.52 -2.27 -15.15
CA ASN A 109 -1.10 -3.12 -16.19
C ASN A 109 -1.06 -4.62 -15.81
N GLU A 110 -0.53 -4.95 -14.64
CA GLU A 110 -0.46 -6.31 -14.10
C GLU A 110 -1.63 -6.59 -13.13
N PRO A 111 -1.95 -7.87 -12.87
CA PRO A 111 -2.96 -8.24 -11.89
C PRO A 111 -2.75 -7.59 -10.52
N ALA A 112 -3.81 -7.01 -9.97
CA ALA A 112 -3.74 -6.21 -8.75
C ALA A 112 -3.37 -6.99 -7.48
N LEU A 113 -3.49 -8.33 -7.51
CA LEU A 113 -3.25 -9.18 -6.34
C LEU A 113 -1.84 -9.00 -5.76
N ASP A 114 -0.81 -8.92 -6.61
CA ASP A 114 0.57 -8.73 -6.15
C ASP A 114 0.74 -7.38 -5.42
N THR A 115 0.22 -6.30 -6.01
CA THR A 115 0.22 -4.97 -5.40
C THR A 115 -0.49 -4.99 -4.04
N VAL A 116 -1.69 -5.58 -3.95
CA VAL A 116 -2.45 -5.67 -2.69
C VAL A 116 -1.67 -6.46 -1.63
N LYS A 117 -1.02 -7.57 -2.00
CA LYS A 117 -0.19 -8.35 -1.08
C LYS A 117 1.01 -7.56 -0.56
N ARG A 118 1.71 -6.83 -1.43
CA ARG A 118 2.83 -5.96 -1.05
C ARG A 118 2.39 -4.87 -0.09
N MET A 119 1.24 -4.25 -0.36
CA MET A 119 0.68 -3.25 0.54
C MET A 119 0.31 -3.81 1.91
N LYS A 120 -0.29 -5.01 1.97
CA LYS A 120 -0.58 -5.70 3.23
C LYS A 120 0.71 -6.02 4.00
N LEU A 121 1.71 -6.57 3.32
CA LEU A 121 3.02 -6.86 3.90
C LEU A 121 3.66 -5.61 4.51
N TYR A 122 3.58 -4.47 3.82
CA TYR A 122 4.08 -3.19 4.33
C TYR A 122 3.38 -2.77 5.63
N ALA A 123 2.04 -2.82 5.65
CA ALA A 123 1.24 -2.48 6.83
C ALA A 123 1.51 -3.43 8.02
N GLU A 124 1.56 -4.74 7.76
CA GLU A 124 1.88 -5.76 8.77
C GLU A 124 3.30 -5.61 9.34
N SER A 125 4.25 -5.20 8.50
CA SER A 125 5.63 -4.96 8.93
C SER A 125 5.77 -3.74 9.85
N LEU A 126 4.91 -2.74 9.69
CA LEU A 126 4.87 -1.56 10.57
C LEU A 126 4.13 -1.81 11.89
N ALA A 127 3.27 -2.82 11.95
CA ALA A 127 2.57 -3.22 13.16
C ALA A 127 3.42 -4.10 14.10
N ARG A 128 4.59 -4.57 13.64
CA ARG A 128 5.55 -5.39 14.39
C ARG A 128 6.54 -4.55 15.18
#